data_AF-A0A933CC41-F1
#
_entry.id   AF-A0A933CC41-F1
#
_cell.length_a   1.000
_cell.length_b   1.000
_cell.length_c   1.000
_cell.angle_alpha   90.00
_cell.angle_beta   90.00
_cell.angle_gamma   90.00
#
_symmetry.space_group_name_H-M   'P 1'
#
loop_
_entity.id
_entity.type
_entity.pdbx_description
1 polymer ?
#
loop_
_entity_poly.entity_id
_entity_poly.type
_entity_poly.pdbx_seq_one_letter_code
_entity_poly.pdbx_strand_id
1 'polypeptide(L)' 'MDRRQFLERLIMGLEEGIARTRFELPYYKPGEIEGYYAEKFLKAMEENLAKSKEELAGLEKGLTD' A
#
# COMPACT_ATOMS: atom_id res chain seq x y z
N MET A 1 -5.15 -17.09 -10.94
CA MET A 1 -5.07 -15.62 -11.10
C MET A 1 -3.69 -15.34 -11.64
N ASP A 2 -3.55 -14.62 -12.75
CA ASP A 2 -2.24 -14.27 -13.29
C ASP A 2 -1.56 -13.18 -12.42
N ARG A 3 -0.24 -13.02 -12.58
CA ARG A 3 0.55 -12.10 -11.76
C ARG A 3 0.10 -10.65 -11.91
N ARG A 4 -0.29 -10.24 -13.12
CA ARG A 4 -0.78 -8.88 -13.42
C ARG A 4 -2.08 -8.61 -12.66
N GLN A 5 -3.08 -9.48 -12.78
CA GLN A 5 -4.36 -9.39 -12.07
C GLN A 5 -4.18 -9.38 -10.55
N PHE A 6 -3.21 -10.16 -10.04
CA PHE A 6 -2.87 -10.12 -8.62
C PHE A 6 -2.35 -8.74 -8.20
N LEU A 7 -1.38 -8.19 -8.94
CA LEU A 7 -0.80 -6.88 -8.65
C LEU A 7 -1.84 -5.76 -8.78
N GLU A 8 -2.69 -5.78 -9.79
CA GLU A 8 -3.76 -4.80 -9.97
C GLU A 8 -4.73 -4.81 -8.77
N ARG A 9 -5.14 -5.99 -8.30
CA ARG A 9 -6.01 -6.11 -7.11
C ARG A 9 -5.30 -5.69 -5.83
N LEU A 10 -4.02 -6.03 -5.68
CA LEU A 10 -3.20 -5.63 -4.53
C LEU A 10 -3.04 -4.10 -4.47
N ILE A 11 -2.72 -3.47 -5.61
CA ILE A 11 -2.60 -2.02 -5.74
C ILE A 11 -3.91 -1.33 -5.34
N MET A 12 -5.04 -1.78 -5.86
CA MET A 12 -6.35 -1.22 -5.51
C MET A 12 -6.63 -1.33 -4.00
N GLY A 13 -6.40 -2.50 -3.40
CA GLY A 13 -6.59 -2.69 -1.96
C GLY A 13 -5.65 -1.84 -1.10
N LEU A 14 -4.40 -1.64 -1.55
CA LEU A 14 -3.44 -0.77 -0.88
C LEU A 14 -3.84 0.70 -0.98
N GLU A 15 -4.32 1.16 -2.14
CA GLU A 15 -4.79 2.54 -2.33
C GLU A 15 -6.00 2.86 -1.43
N GLU A 16 -6.97 1.97 -1.38
CA GLU A 16 -8.13 2.08 -0.48
C GLU A 16 -7.71 2.07 1.00
N GLY A 17 -6.82 1.14 1.37
CA GLY A 17 -6.29 1.02 2.73
C GLY A 17 -5.53 2.27 3.18
N ILE A 18 -4.65 2.81 2.32
CA ILE A 18 -3.90 4.06 2.56
C ILE A 18 -4.85 5.23 2.75
N ALA A 19 -5.84 5.39 1.87
CA ALA A 19 -6.82 6.47 1.96
C ALA A 19 -7.58 6.41 3.29
N ARG A 20 -8.03 5.22 3.67
CA ARG A 20 -8.73 4.99 4.93
C ARG A 20 -7.84 5.26 6.15
N THR A 21 -6.64 4.71 6.21
CA THR A 21 -5.76 4.89 7.36
C THR A 21 -5.31 6.34 7.51
N ARG A 22 -5.06 7.06 6.41
CA ARG A 22 -4.78 8.51 6.45
C ARG A 22 -5.97 9.31 6.99
N PHE A 23 -7.19 8.91 6.65
CA PHE A 23 -8.38 9.52 7.22
C PHE A 23 -8.52 9.24 8.72
N GLU A 24 -8.23 8.01 9.16
CA GLU A 24 -8.35 7.58 10.56
C GLU A 24 -7.24 8.15 11.47
N LEU A 25 -6.04 8.37 10.93
CA LEU A 25 -4.84 8.76 11.67
C LEU A 25 -4.99 9.97 12.61
N PRO A 26 -5.60 11.10 12.18
CA PRO A 26 -5.79 12.27 13.04
C PRO A 26 -6.70 12.04 14.25
N TYR A 27 -7.47 10.94 14.28
CA TYR A 27 -8.39 10.62 15.38
C TYR A 27 -7.72 9.86 16.52
N TYR A 28 -6.49 9.35 16.34
CA TYR A 28 -5.71 8.79 17.44
C TYR A 28 -5.14 9.92 18.30
N LYS A 29 -5.11 9.75 19.63
CA LYS A 29 -4.55 10.78 20.48
C LYS A 29 -3.02 10.77 20.39
N PRO A 30 -2.37 11.93 20.52
CA PRO A 30 -0.91 12.00 20.60
C PRO A 30 -0.37 11.11 21.74
N GLY A 31 0.57 10.22 21.42
CA GLY A 31 1.19 9.31 22.38
C GLY A 31 0.45 7.98 22.59
N GLU A 32 -0.67 7.74 21.91
CA GLU A 32 -1.32 6.43 21.89
C GLU A 32 -0.54 5.43 21.02
N ILE A 33 -0.45 4.20 21.50
CA ILE A 33 0.27 3.12 20.84
C ILE A 33 -0.40 2.75 19.51
N GLU A 34 -1.72 2.89 19.46
CA GLU A 34 -2.55 2.69 18.27
C GLU A 34 -2.16 3.65 17.15
N GLY A 35 -1.95 4.94 17.46
CA GLY A 35 -1.51 5.94 16.49
C GLY A 35 -0.12 5.61 15.94
N TYR A 36 0.83 5.26 16.82
CA TYR A 36 2.17 4.84 16.41
C TYR A 36 2.14 3.64 15.44
N TYR A 37 1.33 2.63 15.73
CA TYR A 37 1.21 1.47 14.85
C TYR A 37 0.42 1.78 13.57
N ALA A 38 -0.58 2.67 13.61
CA ALA A 38 -1.29 3.14 12.42
C ALA A 38 -0.35 3.89 11.47
N GLU A 39 0.54 4.75 11.98
CA GLU A 39 1.58 5.43 11.18
C GLU A 39 2.55 4.43 10.55
N LYS A 40 3.04 3.48 11.34
CA LYS A 40 3.94 2.43 10.86
C LYS A 40 3.28 1.56 9.79
N PHE A 41 2.00 1.21 9.99
CA PHE A 41 1.23 0.43 9.03
C PHE A 41 0.98 1.21 7.74
N LEU A 42 0.62 2.50 7.84
CA LEU A 42 0.49 3.39 6.68
C LEU A 42 1.77 3.41 5.85
N LYS A 43 2.92 3.62 6.49
CA LYS A 43 4.22 3.62 5.81
C LYS A 43 4.50 2.30 5.09
N ALA A 44 4.22 1.16 5.74
CA ALA A 44 4.39 -0.15 5.13
C ALA A 44 3.48 -0.36 3.90
N MET A 45 2.23 0.13 3.95
CA MET A 45 1.32 0.08 2.81
C MET A 45 1.82 0.95 1.65
N GLU A 46 2.31 2.16 1.93
CA GLU A 46 2.85 3.07 0.91
C GLU A 46 4.09 2.47 0.23
N GLU A 47 5.00 1.87 1.00
CA GLU A 47 6.18 1.16 0.47
C GLU A 47 5.78 -0.04 -0.40
N ASN A 48 4.80 -0.84 0.03
CA ASN A 48 4.30 -1.97 -0.75
C ASN A 48 3.56 -1.52 -2.02
N LEU A 49 2.84 -0.40 -1.97
CA LEU A 49 2.17 0.16 -3.13
C LEU A 49 3.19 0.59 -4.18
N ALA A 50 4.26 1.28 -3.78
CA ALA A 50 5.33 1.71 -4.67
C ALA A 50 5.99 0.50 -5.37
N LYS A 51 6.37 -0.53 -4.59
CA LYS A 51 6.98 -1.76 -5.13
C LYS A 51 6.04 -2.50 -6.08
N SER A 52 4.76 -2.61 -5.72
CA SER A 52 3.77 -3.31 -6.57
C SER A 52 3.51 -2.57 -7.88
N LYS A 53 3.50 -1.23 -7.86
CA LYS A 53 3.39 -0.39 -9.07
C LYS A 53 4.62 -0.52 -9.97
N GLU A 54 5.81 -0.54 -9.37
CA GLU A 54 7.06 -0.75 -10.10
C GLU A 54 7.09 -2.12 -10.77
N GLU A 55 6.70 -3.17 -10.04
CA GLU A 55 6.63 -4.52 -10.58
C GLU A 55 5.62 -4.64 -11.72
N LEU A 56 4.42 -4.08 -11.56
CA LEU A 56 3.41 -4.08 -12.61
C LEU A 56 3.92 -3.37 -13.87
N ALA A 57 4.59 -2.23 -13.71
CA ALA A 57 5.21 -1.52 -14.83
C ALA A 57 6.34 -2.33 -15.50
N GLY A 58 7.09 -3.13 -14.73
CA GLY A 58 8.10 -4.05 -15.25
C GLY A 58 7.49 -5.15 -16.13
N LEU A 59 6.37 -5.74 -15.69
CA LEU A 59 5.62 -6.73 -16.47
C LEU A 59 5.09 -6.16 -17.78
N GLU A 60 4.59 -4.92 -17.77
CA GLU A 60 4.09 -4.25 -18.98
C GLU A 60 5.18 -3.93 -19.99
N LYS A 61 6.43 -3.75 -19.53
CA LYS A 61 7.59 -3.50 -20.39
C LYS A 61 8.23 -4.78 -20.94
N GLY A 62 7.73 -5.96 -20.57
CA GLY A 62 8.34 -7.23 -20.95
C GLY A 62 9.74 -7.44 -20.36
N LEU A 63 10.09 -6.69 -19.32
CA LEU A 63 11.29 -6.91 -18.51
C LEU A 63 11.01 -8.06 -17.55
N THR A 64 10.91 -9.26 -18.10
CA THR A 64 11.22 -10.48 -17.36
C THR A 64 12.74 -10.63 -17.40
N ASP A 65 13.37 -10.64 -16.22
CA ASP A 65 14.73 -11.17 -16.06
C ASP A 65 14.86 -12.57 -16.70
#